data_AF-A0A922WQZ9-F1
#
_entry.id   AF-A0A922WQZ9-F1
#
_cell.length_a   1.000
_cell.length_b   1.000
_cell.length_c   1.000
_cell.angle_alpha   90.00
_cell.angle_beta   90.00
_cell.angle_gamma   90.00
#
_symmetry.space_group_name_H-M   'P 1'
#
loop_
_entity.id
_entity.type
_entity.pdbx_description
1 polymer ?
#
loop_
_entity_poly.entity_id
_entity_poly.type
_entity_poly.pdbx_seq_one_letter_code
_entity_poly.pdbx_strand_id
1 'polypeptide(L)'
;MSILVNKDTKVITQGMTGNTGTFHTQAALDYGTQMVAGVTPGKGGTTHIGLPQFDTVREAKAATGATASCIYVPPPFAADAICEAIDAEI
;
A
#
# COMPACT_ATOMS: atom_id res chain seq x y z
N MET A 1 16.44 -18.54 -0.03
CA MET A 1 15.15 -19.00 0.53
C MET A 1 14.71 -17.93 1.50
N SER A 2 13.59 -17.26 1.26
CA SER A 2 13.05 -16.25 2.18
C SER A 2 11.80 -16.78 2.88
N ILE A 3 11.31 -16.05 3.87
CA ILE A 3 10.05 -16.31 4.56
C ILE A 3 9.10 -15.13 4.34
N LEU A 4 7.82 -15.42 4.11
CA LEU A 4 6.72 -14.47 3.87
C LEU A 4 6.83 -13.60 2.61
N VAL A 5 7.90 -12.81 2.46
CA VAL A 5 8.10 -11.85 1.37
C VAL A 5 9.35 -12.16 0.55
N ASN A 6 9.32 -11.77 -0.72
CA ASN A 6 10.43 -11.91 -1.66
C ASN A 6 10.34 -10.85 -2.78
N LYS A 7 11.24 -10.93 -3.76
CA LYS A 7 11.30 -10.00 -4.90
C LYS A 7 10.04 -9.96 -5.79
N ASP A 8 9.18 -10.99 -5.71
CA ASP A 8 7.95 -11.11 -6.49
C ASP A 8 6.71 -10.68 -5.68
N THR A 9 6.92 -10.27 -4.41
CA THR A 9 5.84 -9.80 -3.53
C THR A 9 5.42 -8.38 -3.93
N LYS A 10 4.18 -8.25 -4.38
CA LYS A 10 3.57 -6.95 -4.73
C LYS A 10 2.96 -6.32 -3.49
N VAL A 11 3.43 -5.12 -3.15
CA VAL A 11 3.08 -4.43 -1.91
C VAL A 11 2.29 -3.15 -2.22
N ILE A 12 1.21 -2.92 -1.49
CA ILE A 12 0.53 -1.62 -1.46
C ILE A 12 0.84 -0.86 -0.18
N THR A 13 0.71 0.47 -0.20
CA THR A 13 0.86 1.31 0.99
C THR A 13 -0.46 1.97 1.38
N GLN A 14 -0.99 1.64 2.56
CA GLN A 14 -2.10 2.38 3.15
C GLN A 14 -1.58 3.64 3.86
N GLY A 15 -2.17 4.80 3.57
CA GLY A 15 -1.66 6.09 4.04
C GLY A 15 -0.47 6.63 3.24
N MET A 16 -0.30 6.21 1.98
CA MET A 16 0.89 6.51 1.17
C MET A 16 1.15 8.01 1.00
N THR A 17 0.10 8.82 0.88
CA THR A 17 0.27 10.28 0.68
C THR A 17 0.68 11.05 1.94
N GLY A 18 0.78 10.39 3.10
CA GLY A 18 1.34 11.01 4.31
C GLY A 18 2.86 11.14 4.22
N ASN A 19 3.47 11.97 5.07
CA ASN A 19 4.93 12.20 5.07
C ASN A 19 5.71 10.88 5.22
N THR A 20 5.38 10.08 6.24
CA THR A 20 6.03 8.80 6.52
C THR A 20 5.76 7.76 5.43
N GLY A 21 4.52 7.67 4.95
CA GLY A 21 4.13 6.76 3.87
C GLY A 21 4.88 7.06 2.57
N THR A 22 5.03 8.34 2.23
CA THR A 22 5.77 8.79 1.05
C THR A 22 7.24 8.44 1.17
N PHE A 23 7.86 8.81 2.30
CA PHE A 23 9.28 8.61 2.54
C PHE A 23 9.68 7.14 2.47
N HIS A 24 8.96 6.26 3.18
CA HIS A 24 9.30 4.83 3.19
C HIS A 24 8.89 4.10 1.92
N THR A 25 7.81 4.50 1.25
CA THR A 25 7.45 3.88 -0.05
C THR A 25 8.51 4.21 -1.11
N GLN A 26 9.01 5.45 -1.14
CA GLN A 26 10.10 5.82 -2.06
C GLN A 26 11.38 5.02 -1.73
N ALA A 27 11.76 4.94 -0.46
CA ALA A 27 12.94 4.16 -0.06
C ALA A 27 12.79 2.67 -0.40
N ALA A 28 11.57 2.10 -0.28
CA ALA A 28 11.30 0.72 -0.64
C ALA A 28 11.39 0.49 -2.16
N LEU A 29 10.90 1.43 -2.97
CA LEU A 29 11.08 1.44 -4.43
C LEU A 29 12.56 1.48 -4.81
N ASP A 30 13.32 2.40 -4.21
CA ASP A 30 14.75 2.56 -4.48
C ASP A 30 15.55 1.30 -4.09
N TYR A 31 15.09 0.58 -3.06
CA TYR A 31 15.64 -0.71 -2.63
C TYR A 31 15.28 -1.88 -3.57
N GLY A 32 14.29 -1.71 -4.45
CA GLY A 32 13.83 -2.75 -5.38
C GLY A 32 12.61 -3.54 -4.89
N THR A 33 11.90 -3.07 -3.86
CA THR A 33 10.61 -3.64 -3.46
C THR A 33 9.57 -3.33 -4.55
N GLN A 34 8.73 -4.31 -4.89
CA GLN A 34 7.65 -4.11 -5.85
C GLN A 34 6.46 -3.39 -5.20
N MET A 35 6.61 -2.09 -4.92
CA MET A 35 5.51 -1.23 -4.52
C MET A 35 4.63 -0.96 -5.74
N VAL A 36 3.35 -1.34 -5.69
CA VAL A 36 2.48 -1.33 -6.88
C VAL A 36 1.38 -0.27 -6.85
N ALA A 37 0.99 0.21 -5.67
CA ALA A 37 0.00 1.27 -5.50
C ALA A 37 -0.01 1.78 -4.06
N GLY A 38 -0.72 2.88 -3.81
CA GLY A 38 -1.12 3.24 -2.47
C GLY A 38 -2.63 3.44 -2.33
N VAL A 39 -3.06 3.50 -1.07
CA VAL A 39 -4.45 3.67 -0.68
C VAL A 39 -4.53 4.89 0.24
N THR A 40 -5.29 5.89 -0.19
CA THR A 40 -5.67 7.04 0.64
C THR A 40 -7.10 7.43 0.27
N PRO A 41 -8.08 7.22 1.17
CA PRO A 41 -9.46 7.61 0.92
C PRO A 41 -9.60 9.08 0.51
N GLY A 42 -10.36 9.34 -0.55
CA GLY A 42 -10.57 10.66 -1.15
C GLY A 42 -9.49 11.08 -2.14
N LYS A 43 -8.51 10.22 -2.45
CA LYS A 43 -7.44 10.47 -3.43
C LYS A 43 -7.35 9.38 -4.51
N GLY A 44 -8.34 8.49 -4.61
CA GLY A 44 -8.43 7.51 -5.68
C GLY A 44 -8.37 8.15 -7.07
N GLY A 45 -7.74 7.46 -8.02
CA GLY A 45 -7.57 7.93 -9.39
C GLY A 45 -6.44 8.95 -9.60
N THR A 46 -5.74 9.34 -8.54
CA THR A 46 -4.53 10.17 -8.64
C THR A 46 -3.26 9.32 -8.71
N THR A 47 -2.13 9.98 -8.94
CA THR A 47 -0.80 9.37 -8.88
C THR A 47 0.00 10.06 -7.78
N HIS A 48 0.77 9.29 -7.02
CA HIS A 48 1.72 9.79 -6.03
C HIS A 48 3.02 9.03 -6.16
N ILE A 49 4.16 9.72 -6.18
CA ILE A 49 5.51 9.14 -6.40
C ILE A 49 5.60 8.17 -7.61
N GLY A 50 4.80 8.41 -8.65
CA GLY A 50 4.76 7.56 -9.85
C GLY A 50 3.92 6.28 -9.72
N LEU A 51 3.25 6.06 -8.57
CA LEU A 51 2.35 4.94 -8.34
C LEU A 51 0.87 5.39 -8.31
N PRO A 52 -0.07 4.55 -8.78
CA PRO A 52 -1.49 4.85 -8.73
C PRO A 52 -2.02 4.85 -7.30
N GLN A 53 -2.98 5.73 -7.03
CA GLN A 53 -3.72 5.82 -5.78
C GLN A 53 -5.15 5.30 -5.93
N PHE A 54 -5.62 4.60 -4.92
CA PHE A 54 -6.98 4.09 -4.81
C PHE A 54 -7.64 4.60 -3.53
N ASP A 55 -8.97 4.61 -3.52
CA ASP A 55 -9.74 4.99 -2.33
C ASP A 55 -9.85 3.81 -1.35
N THR A 56 -9.84 2.57 -1.86
CA THR A 56 -9.94 1.36 -1.04
C THR A 56 -8.86 0.33 -1.34
N VAL A 57 -8.55 -0.52 -0.36
CA VAL A 57 -7.63 -1.66 -0.51
C VAL A 57 -8.15 -2.66 -1.54
N ARG A 58 -9.47 -2.88 -1.60
CA ARG A 58 -10.11 -3.80 -2.54
C ARG A 58 -9.87 -3.38 -4.00
N GLU A 59 -10.03 -2.09 -4.30
CA GLU A 59 -9.75 -1.54 -5.63
C GLU A 59 -8.27 -1.70 -6.00
N ALA A 60 -7.37 -1.34 -5.08
CA ALA A 60 -5.93 -1.49 -5.28
C ALA A 60 -5.55 -2.95 -5.54
N LYS A 61 -6.09 -3.91 -4.77
CA LYS A 61 -5.88 -5.34 -4.98
C LYS A 61 -6.37 -5.79 -6.35
N ALA A 62 -7.59 -5.44 -6.73
CA ALA A 62 -8.19 -5.84 -7.99
C ALA A 62 -7.39 -5.31 -9.20
N ALA A 63 -6.88 -4.08 -9.11
CA ALA A 63 -6.12 -3.45 -10.18
C ALA A 63 -4.67 -3.97 -10.30
N THR A 64 -4.03 -4.34 -9.19
CA THR A 64 -2.57 -4.61 -9.16
C THR A 64 -2.20 -6.07 -8.90
N GLY A 65 -3.11 -6.83 -8.29
CA GLY A 65 -2.84 -8.17 -7.76
C GLY A 65 -1.90 -8.15 -6.56
N ALA A 66 -1.90 -7.09 -5.75
CA ALA A 66 -1.12 -7.01 -4.52
C ALA A 66 -1.49 -8.11 -3.51
N THR A 67 -0.48 -8.58 -2.79
CA THR A 67 -0.61 -9.68 -1.81
C THR A 67 -0.06 -9.30 -0.44
N ALA A 68 0.40 -8.07 -0.26
CA ALA A 68 0.87 -7.54 1.00
C ALA A 68 0.54 -6.04 1.11
N SER A 69 0.31 -5.57 2.32
CA SER A 69 0.04 -4.16 2.62
C SER A 69 0.98 -3.64 3.71
N CYS A 70 1.57 -2.47 3.48
CA CYS A 70 2.29 -1.70 4.50
C CYS A 70 1.40 -0.53 4.98
N ILE A 71 1.24 -0.37 6.29
CA ILE A 71 0.29 0.59 6.87
C ILE A 71 1.03 1.74 7.56
N TYR A 72 0.92 2.94 6.98
CA TYR A 72 1.40 4.21 7.54
C TYR A 72 0.24 5.15 7.87
N VAL A 73 -0.78 4.61 8.53
CA VAL A 73 -2.01 5.31 8.93
C VAL A 73 -1.88 5.77 10.39
N PRO A 74 -2.37 6.97 10.76
CA PRO A 74 -2.34 7.44 12.15
C PRO A 74 -3.04 6.47 13.12
N PRO A 75 -2.59 6.38 14.39
CA PRO A 75 -3.10 5.40 15.36
C PRO A 75 -4.63 5.33 15.49
N PRO A 76 -5.39 6.44 15.48
CA PRO A 76 -6.86 6.39 15.59
C PRO A 76 -7.55 5.62 14.45
N PHE A 77 -6.92 5.50 13.28
CA PHE A 77 -7.49 4.87 12.10
C PHE A 77 -6.79 3.55 11.73
N ALA A 78 -5.77 3.15 12.50
CA ALA A 78 -4.96 1.98 12.20
C ALA A 78 -5.77 0.67 12.26
N ALA A 79 -6.68 0.54 13.23
CA ALA A 79 -7.51 -0.66 13.37
C ALA A 79 -8.42 -0.85 12.13
N ASP A 80 -9.03 0.23 11.66
CA ASP A 80 -9.90 0.22 10.47
C ASP A 80 -9.12 -0.15 9.21
N ALA A 81 -7.93 0.44 9.01
CA ALA A 81 -7.03 0.11 7.89
C ALA A 81 -6.55 -1.36 7.91
N ILE A 82 -6.34 -1.93 9.11
CA ILE A 82 -6.00 -3.36 9.24
C ILE A 82 -7.21 -4.23 8.87
N CYS A 83 -8.40 -3.91 9.40
CA CYS A 83 -9.63 -4.63 9.05
C CYS A 83 -9.92 -4.56 7.56
N GLU A 84 -9.73 -3.41 6.93
CA GLU A 84 -9.92 -3.24 5.48
C GLU A 84 -8.98 -4.15 4.67
N ALA A 85 -7.70 -4.27 5.07
CA ALA A 85 -6.76 -5.18 4.42
C ALA A 85 -7.16 -6.64 4.57
N ILE A 86 -7.59 -7.04 5.78
CA ILE A 86 -8.07 -8.40 6.06
C ILE A 86 -9.31 -8.71 5.20
N ASP A 87 -10.28 -7.79 5.14
CA ASP A 87 -11.51 -7.95 4.36
C ASP A 87 -11.25 -7.97 2.84
N ALA A 88 -10.15 -7.37 2.40
CA ALA A 88 -9.65 -7.48 1.03
C ALA A 88 -8.80 -8.73 0.80
N GLU A 89 -8.58 -9.56 1.82
CA GLU A 89 -7.71 -10.75 1.83
C GLU A 89 -6.27 -10.41 1.39
N ILE A 90 -5.65 -9.43 2.05
CA ILE A 90 -4.22 -9.06 1.95
C ILE A 90 -3.52 -9.24 3.30
#